data_AF-A0A7U8AR30-F1
#
_entry.id   AF-A0A7U8AR30-F1
#
_cell.length_a   1.000
_cell.length_b   1.000
_cell.length_c   1.000
_cell.angle_alpha   90.00
_cell.angle_beta   90.00
_cell.angle_gamma   90.00
#
_symmetry.space_group_name_H-M   'P 1'
#
loop_
_entity.id
_entity.type
_entity.pdbx_description
1 polymer ?
#
loop_
_entity_poly.entity_id
_entity_poly.type
_entity_poly.pdbx_seq_one_letter_code
_entity_poly.pdbx_strand_id
1 'polypeptide(L)' 'MAYELDIDVSTLYNWRKYKPNLYRIVMLGFKYDSLLDYHKKTYEDLLNIENEILEEIEKFK' A
#
# COMPACT_ATOMS: atom_id res chain seq x y z
N MET A 1 -7.93 -3.94 -9.29
CA MET A 1 -7.72 -2.79 -10.20
C MET A 1 -8.92 -2.49 -11.07
N ALA A 2 -9.39 -3.41 -11.94
CA ALA A 2 -10.58 -3.15 -12.76
C ALA A 2 -11.81 -2.85 -11.90
N TYR A 3 -12.05 -3.72 -10.91
CA TYR A 3 -13.06 -3.54 -9.87
C TYR A 3 -12.87 -2.23 -9.09
N GLU A 4 -11.67 -1.97 -8.56
CA GLU A 4 -11.34 -0.73 -7.83
C GLU A 4 -11.56 0.57 -8.62
N LEU A 5 -11.51 0.50 -9.95
CA LEU A 5 -11.72 1.64 -10.84
C LEU A 5 -13.13 1.69 -11.43
N ASP A 6 -13.99 0.71 -11.09
CA ASP A 6 -15.31 0.52 -11.69
C ASP A 6 -15.30 0.50 -13.23
N ILE A 7 -14.38 -0.29 -13.79
CA ILE A 7 -14.22 -0.46 -15.24
C ILE A 7 -14.10 -1.93 -15.64
N ASP A 8 -14.41 -2.19 -16.91
CA ASP A 8 -14.16 -3.50 -17.51
C ASP A 8 -12.66 -3.82 -17.64
N VAL A 9 -12.34 -5.12 -17.58
CA VAL A 9 -10.99 -5.64 -17.83
C VAL A 9 -10.51 -5.29 -19.24
N SER A 10 -11.42 -5.23 -20.22
CA SER A 10 -11.12 -4.81 -21.59
C SER A 10 -10.63 -3.36 -21.65
N THR A 11 -11.15 -2.47 -20.80
CA THR A 11 -10.71 -1.07 -20.68
C THR A 11 -9.27 -1.00 -20.19
N LEU A 12 -8.91 -1.78 -19.16
CA LEU A 12 -7.51 -1.88 -18.71
C LEU A 12 -6.58 -2.40 -19.82
N TYR A 13 -7.02 -3.43 -20.56
CA TYR A 13 -6.26 -3.94 -21.69
C TYR A 13 -6.05 -2.87 -22.77
N ASN A 14 -7.10 -2.11 -23.09
CA ASN A 14 -7.06 -1.03 -24.05
C ASN A 14 -6.14 0.10 -23.60
N TRP A 15 -6.11 0.44 -22.31
CA TRP A 15 -5.16 1.41 -21.79
C TRP A 15 -3.73 0.91 -21.94
N ARG A 16 -3.45 -0.35 -21.58
CA ARG A 16 -2.11 -0.93 -21.74
C ARG A 16 -1.64 -0.93 -23.20
N LYS A 17 -2.55 -1.23 -24.14
CA LYS A 17 -2.22 -1.35 -25.58
C LYS A 17 -2.17 -0.02 -26.31
N TYR A 18 -3.13 0.87 -26.07
CA TYR A 18 -3.35 2.08 -26.88
C TYR A 18 -3.06 3.38 -26.13
N LYS A 19 -3.01 3.36 -24.80
CA LYS A 19 -2.73 4.54 -23.95
C LYS A 19 -1.71 4.19 -22.85
N PRO A 20 -0.51 3.72 -23.19
CA PRO A 20 0.43 3.15 -22.22
C PRO A 20 0.84 4.12 -21.12
N ASN A 21 0.88 5.43 -21.39
CA ASN A 21 1.14 6.45 -20.37
C ASN A 21 0.02 6.56 -19.33
N LEU A 22 -1.25 6.46 -19.75
CA LEU A 22 -2.39 6.43 -18.83
C LEU A 22 -2.31 5.19 -17.94
N TYR A 23 -2.13 4.02 -18.56
CA TYR A 23 -1.97 2.76 -17.82
C TYR A 23 -0.82 2.86 -16.81
N ARG A 24 0.34 3.37 -17.22
CA ARG A 24 1.51 3.55 -16.35
C ARG A 24 1.20 4.44 -15.15
N ILE A 25 0.58 5.60 -15.36
CA ILE A 25 0.25 6.55 -14.27
C ILE A 25 -0.72 5.90 -13.27
N VAL A 26 -1.78 5.26 -13.76
CA VAL A 26 -2.76 4.57 -12.92
C VAL A 26 -2.09 3.47 -12.09
N MET A 27 -1.30 2.60 -12.73
CA MET A 27 -0.55 1.54 -12.03
C MET A 27 0.40 2.08 -10.96
N LEU A 28 1.05 3.22 -11.22
CA LEU A 28 1.94 3.86 -10.26
C LEU A 28 1.18 4.40 -9.04
N GLY A 29 -0.04 4.90 -9.21
CA GLY A 29 -0.93 5.28 -8.11
C GLY A 29 -1.23 4.09 -7.19
N PHE A 30 -1.70 2.97 -7.75
CA PHE A 30 -1.96 1.76 -6.97
C PHE A 30 -0.71 1.22 -6.24
N LYS A 31 0.46 1.29 -6.89
CA LYS A 31 1.72 0.89 -6.24
C LYS A 31 2.08 1.83 -5.09
N TYR A 32 1.84 3.13 -5.25
CA TYR A 32 2.06 4.12 -4.20
C TYR A 32 1.18 3.84 -2.99
N ASP A 33 -0.13 3.64 -3.18
CA ASP A 33 -1.06 3.38 -2.08
C ASP A 33 -0.68 2.10 -1.32
N SER A 34 -0.36 1.02 -2.05
CA SER A 34 0.09 -0.24 -1.44
C SER A 34 1.38 -0.09 -0.62
N LEU A 35 2.33 0.73 -1.07
CA LEU A 35 3.57 0.99 -0.32
C LEU A 35 3.29 1.86 0.90
N LEU A 36 2.43 2.87 0.77
CA LEU A 36 2.05 3.73 1.89
C LEU A 36 1.40 2.92 3.01
N ASP A 37 0.47 2.03 2.67
CA ASP A 37 -0.21 1.16 3.65
C ASP A 37 0.76 0.17 4.30
N TYR A 38 1.67 -0.42 3.52
CA TYR A 38 2.74 -1.26 4.06
C TYR A 38 3.57 -0.52 5.10
N HIS A 39 4.04 0.69 4.78
CA HIS A 39 4.88 1.47 5.69
C HIS A 39 4.13 1.95 6.94
N LYS A 40 2.84 2.31 6.82
CA LYS A 40 2.02 2.63 8.00
C LYS A 40 1.92 1.45 8.95
N LYS A 41 1.62 0.25 8.42
CA LYS A 41 1.56 -0.96 9.23
C LYS A 41 2.90 -1.28 9.88
N THR A 42 4.00 -1.17 9.12
CA THR A 42 5.35 -1.36 9.68
C THR A 42 5.64 -0.38 10.82
N TYR A 43 5.23 0.88 10.69
CA TYR A 43 5.40 1.88 11.75
C TYR A 43 4.59 1.52 13.00
N GLU A 44 3.34 1.09 12.85
CA GLU A 44 2.50 0.62 13.97
C GLU A 44 3.11 -0.60 14.67
N ASP A 45 3.62 -1.58 13.90
CA ASP A 45 4.30 -2.75 14.44
C ASP A 45 5.54 -2.35 15.27
N LEU A 46 6.32 -1.37 14.80
CA LEU A 46 7.48 -0.85 15.52
C LEU A 46 7.09 -0.15 16.83
N LEU A 47 6.00 0.63 16.83
CA LEU A 47 5.49 1.26 18.05
C LEU A 47 5.04 0.22 19.09
N ASN A 48 4.41 -0.87 18.65
CA ASN A 48 4.01 -1.95 19.56
C ASN A 48 5.24 -2.61 20.20
N ILE A 49 6.29 -2.87 19.42
CA ILE A 49 7.56 -3.42 19.94
C ILE A 49 8.20 -2.45 20.95
N GLU A 50 8.21 -1.14 20.67
CA GLU A 50 8.73 -0.15 21.62
C GLU A 50 7.95 -0.18 22.95
N ASN A 51 6.63 -0.27 22.90
CA ASN A 51 5.79 -0.37 24.09
C ASN A 51 6.07 -1.67 24.87
N GLU A 52 6.20 -2.82 24.19
CA GLU A 52 6.54 -4.09 24.84
C GLU A 52 7.89 -4.02 25.56
N ILE A 53 8.90 -3.39 24.95
CA ILE A 53 10.21 -3.16 25.56
C ILE A 53 10.09 -2.27 26.81
N LEU A 54 9.32 -1.18 26.74
CA LEU A 54 9.12 -0.28 27.87
C LEU A 54 8.41 -0.97 29.04
N GLU A 55 7.35 -1.73 28.77
CA GLU A 55 6.66 -2.55 29.76
C GLU A 55 7.57 -3.60 30.39
N GLU A 56 8.47 -4.21 29.61
CA GLU A 56 9.45 -5.15 30.14
C GLU A 56 10.46 -4.47 31.07
N ILE A 57 10.97 -3.29 30.68
CA ILE A 57 11.89 -2.51 31.52
C ILE A 57 11.23 -2.11 32.84
N GLU A 58 9.95 -1.69 32.81
CA GLU A 58 9.21 -1.31 34.03
C GLU A 58 9.02 -2.47 35.01
N LYS A 59 8.87 -3.71 34.52
CA LYS A 59 8.75 -4.90 35.40
C LYS A 59 9.99 -5.17 36.25
N PHE A 60 11.15 -4.66 35.84
CA PHE A 60 12.43 -4.86 36.54
C PHE A 60 12.93 -3.59 37.26
N LYS A 61 12.09 -2.54 37.32
CA LYS A 61 12.35 -1.30 38.05
C LYS A 61 11.72 -1.34 39.44
#